data_AF-A0A4S4MYP3-F1
#
_entry.id   AF-A0A4S4MYP3-F1
#
_cell.length_a   1.000
_cell.length_b   1.000
_cell.length_c   1.000
_cell.angle_alpha   90.00
_cell.angle_beta   90.00
_cell.angle_gamma   90.00
#
_symmetry.space_group_name_H-M   'P 1'
#
loop_
_entity.id
_entity.type
_entity.pdbx_description
1 polymer ?
#
loop_
_entity_poly.entity_id
_entity_poly.type
_entity_poly.pdbx_seq_one_letter_code
_entity_poly.pdbx_strand_id
1 'polypeptide(L)'
;MHATNVQGGWEYEKKVENVIGNVSACVAVKIGKLSSTADINRVSSILEKIPMSIPSVDQAIEGRFTCRVWFKEAVRVLTAKGVISCPDVAGLEREMKDYGEEQDEKTIHGHPLVIYKSSIASL
;
A
#
# COMPACT_ATOMS: atom_id res chain seq x y z
N MET A 1 3.89 -2.96 6.63
CA MET A 1 4.65 -1.69 6.51
C MET A 1 3.69 -0.65 6.02
N HIS A 2 3.42 0.38 6.82
CA HIS A 2 2.44 1.42 6.49
C HIS A 2 2.67 2.67 7.34
N ALA A 3 1.96 3.75 7.02
CA ALA A 3 1.83 4.89 7.92
C ALA A 3 0.64 4.66 8.86
N THR A 4 0.89 4.77 10.17
CA THR A 4 -0.11 4.58 11.24
C THR A 4 -0.29 5.88 12.02
N ASN A 5 -1.48 6.07 12.61
CA ASN A 5 -1.80 7.23 13.47
C ASN A 5 -2.43 6.78 14.81
N VAL A 6 -2.04 5.62 15.31
CA VAL A 6 -2.61 5.06 16.55
C VAL A 6 -2.17 5.86 17.78
N GLN A 7 -1.00 6.51 17.74
CA GLN A 7 -0.41 7.23 18.88
C GLN A 7 -0.65 8.75 18.86
N GLY A 8 -1.55 9.25 18.00
CA GLY A 8 -1.84 10.70 17.91
C GLY A 8 -0.89 11.50 17.02
N GLY A 9 -0.02 10.84 16.27
CA GLY A 9 0.77 11.39 15.18
C GLY A 9 1.03 10.33 14.11
N TRP A 10 1.20 10.76 12.86
CA TRP A 10 1.54 9.85 11.77
C TRP A 10 2.99 9.38 11.88
N GLU A 11 3.19 8.07 11.88
CA GLU A 11 4.51 7.44 11.96
C GLU A 11 4.60 6.21 11.05
N TYR A 12 5.84 5.82 10.73
CA TYR A 12 6.10 4.62 9.94
C TYR A 12 6.09 3.39 10.86
N GLU A 13 5.30 2.38 10.51
CA GLU A 13 5.27 1.11 11.23
C GLU A 13 5.74 -0.05 10.34
N LYS A 14 6.74 -0.80 10.83
CA LYS A 14 7.15 -2.09 10.30
C LYS A 14 6.80 -3.19 11.30
N LYS A 15 5.76 -3.96 10.98
CA LYS A 15 5.30 -5.10 11.77
C LYS A 15 5.16 -6.35 10.90
N VAL A 16 5.45 -7.51 11.48
CA VAL A 16 5.13 -8.81 10.87
C VAL A 16 3.65 -9.09 11.14
N GLU A 17 2.88 -9.28 10.07
CA GLU A 17 1.45 -9.53 10.16
C GLU A 17 1.06 -10.78 9.38
N ASN A 18 0.15 -11.57 9.96
CA ASN A 18 -0.53 -12.63 9.25
C ASN A 18 -1.76 -12.07 8.56
N VAL A 19 -1.58 -11.47 7.37
CA VAL A 19 -2.67 -10.86 6.60
C VAL A 19 -3.73 -11.89 6.20
N ILE A 20 -3.33 -13.13 5.92
CA ILE A 20 -4.25 -14.19 5.51
C ILE A 20 -5.20 -14.58 6.64
N GLY A 21 -4.71 -14.57 7.88
CA GLY A 21 -5.52 -14.85 9.07
C GLY A 21 -6.26 -13.63 9.63
N ASN A 22 -6.13 -12.45 9.01
CA ASN A 22 -6.74 -11.23 9.53
C ASN A 22 -8.21 -11.13 9.09
N VAL A 23 -9.14 -11.24 10.05
CA VAL A 23 -10.59 -11.16 9.81
C VAL A 23 -11.05 -9.79 9.33
N SER A 24 -10.26 -8.73 9.52
CA SER A 24 -10.57 -7.39 9.00
C SER A 24 -9.95 -7.10 7.63
N ALA A 25 -9.15 -8.03 7.07
CA ALA A 25 -8.59 -7.90 5.74
C ALA A 25 -9.55 -8.45 4.69
N CYS A 26 -10.11 -7.57 3.85
CA CYS A 26 -10.99 -7.96 2.74
C CYS A 26 -10.20 -8.44 1.52
N VAL A 27 -9.11 -7.74 1.17
CA VAL A 27 -8.33 -7.98 -0.04
C VAL A 27 -6.83 -7.89 0.21
N ALA A 28 -6.06 -8.68 -0.54
CA ALA A 28 -4.63 -8.48 -0.70
C ALA A 28 -4.29 -8.40 -2.19
N VAL A 29 -3.62 -7.33 -2.61
CA VAL A 29 -3.29 -7.08 -4.01
C VAL A 29 -1.79 -7.25 -4.22
N LYS A 30 -1.42 -8.20 -5.09
CA LYS A 30 -0.02 -8.39 -5.50
C LYS A 30 0.36 -7.36 -6.56
N ILE A 31 1.26 -6.45 -6.18
CA ILE A 31 1.79 -5.39 -7.05
C ILE A 31 3.19 -5.67 -7.62
N GLY A 32 3.80 -6.80 -7.24
CA GLY A 32 5.15 -7.17 -7.65
C GLY A 32 5.65 -8.46 -6.99
N LYS A 33 6.90 -8.82 -7.26
CA LYS A 33 7.61 -9.92 -6.60
C LYS A 33 9.04 -9.49 -6.32
N LEU A 34 9.50 -9.58 -5.08
CA LEU A 34 10.89 -9.25 -4.80
C LEU A 34 11.85 -10.16 -5.61
N SER A 35 12.83 -9.56 -6.26
CA SER A 35 13.91 -10.29 -6.94
C SER A 35 14.82 -10.95 -5.91
N SER A 36 15.68 -11.87 -6.34
CA SER A 36 16.70 -12.47 -5.46
C SER A 36 17.68 -11.45 -4.86
N THR A 37 17.75 -10.23 -5.42
CA THR A 37 18.63 -9.13 -5.01
C THR A 37 17.94 -8.01 -4.23
N ALA A 38 16.62 -8.11 -4.04
CA ALA A 38 15.85 -7.20 -3.21
C ALA A 38 15.21 -8.00 -2.07
N ASP A 39 15.59 -7.71 -0.83
CA ASP A 39 14.98 -8.32 0.33
C ASP A 39 14.02 -7.34 1.03
N ILE A 40 13.29 -7.86 2.01
CA ILE A 40 12.33 -7.09 2.79
C ILE A 40 13.00 -5.95 3.58
N ASN A 41 14.28 -6.07 3.92
CA ASN A 41 15.02 -5.06 4.67
C ASN A 41 15.35 -3.87 3.79
N ARG A 42 15.78 -4.11 2.54
CA ARG A 42 15.97 -3.06 1.54
C ARG A 42 14.67 -2.29 1.30
N VAL A 43 13.56 -2.98 1.10
CA VAL A 43 12.24 -2.34 0.95
C VAL A 43 11.91 -1.48 2.17
N SER A 44 12.05 -2.03 3.37
CA SER A 44 11.80 -1.28 4.61
C SER A 44 12.67 -0.03 4.71
N SER A 45 13.96 -0.12 4.38
CA SER A 45 14.90 1.02 4.46
C SER A 45 14.56 2.15 3.47
N ILE A 46 13.88 1.82 2.38
CA ILE A 46 13.38 2.79 1.40
C ILE A 46 12.11 3.45 1.94
N LEU A 47 11.17 2.65 2.43
CA LEU A 47 9.86 3.11 2.90
C LEU A 47 9.93 3.96 4.17
N GLU A 48 10.83 3.62 5.10
CA GLU A 48 11.04 4.36 6.35
C GLU A 48 11.49 5.82 6.13
N LYS A 49 12.11 6.11 4.98
CA LYS A 49 12.59 7.46 4.64
C LYS A 49 11.51 8.37 4.07
N ILE A 50 10.31 7.85 3.82
CA ILE A 50 9.21 8.63 3.26
C ILE A 50 8.69 9.60 4.33
N PRO A 51 8.68 10.92 4.09
CA PRO A 51 8.16 11.89 5.05
C PRO A 51 6.67 11.67 5.34
N MET A 52 6.27 11.91 6.60
CA MET A 52 4.86 11.90 7.02
C MET A 52 4.17 13.24 6.67
N SER A 53 4.26 13.64 5.41
CA SER A 53 3.72 14.89 4.88
C SER A 53 3.16 14.67 3.47
N ILE A 54 2.30 15.58 3.02
CA ILE A 54 1.68 15.48 1.68
C ILE A 54 2.75 15.79 0.62
N PRO A 55 3.07 14.84 -0.28
CA PRO A 55 4.00 15.08 -1.38
C PRO A 55 3.51 16.22 -2.26
N SER A 56 4.43 16.99 -2.86
CA SER A 56 4.09 18.15 -3.70
C SER A 56 3.08 17.83 -4.81
N VAL A 57 3.18 16.64 -5.40
CA VAL A 57 2.28 16.15 -6.46
C VAL A 57 0.83 15.94 -6.00
N ASP A 58 0.61 15.79 -4.69
CA ASP A 58 -0.71 15.54 -4.09
C ASP A 58 -1.26 16.77 -3.35
N GLN A 59 -0.47 17.83 -3.13
CA GLN A 59 -0.86 19.00 -2.31
C GLN A 59 -2.12 19.73 -2.80
N ALA A 60 -2.37 19.73 -4.11
CA ALA A 60 -3.56 20.37 -4.69
C ALA A 60 -4.84 19.50 -4.58
N ILE A 61 -4.68 18.21 -4.29
CA ILE A 61 -5.76 17.20 -4.32
C ILE A 61 -6.08 16.74 -2.89
N GLU A 62 -5.08 16.63 -2.03
CA GLU A 62 -5.18 16.13 -0.67
C GLU A 62 -5.19 17.28 0.34
N GLY A 63 -6.27 17.41 1.11
CA GLY A 63 -6.38 18.43 2.16
C GLY A 63 -5.65 18.08 3.47
N ARG A 64 -5.24 16.82 3.65
CA ARG A 64 -4.53 16.33 4.85
C ARG A 64 -3.74 15.06 4.55
N PHE A 65 -2.72 14.78 5.36
CA PHE A 65 -1.98 13.53 5.28
C PHE A 65 -2.82 12.34 5.78
N THR A 66 -2.74 11.21 5.07
CA THR A 66 -3.38 9.95 5.42
C THR A 66 -2.48 8.77 5.08
N CYS A 67 -2.80 7.58 5.58
CA CYS A 67 -2.13 6.34 5.16
C CYS A 67 -2.18 6.12 3.64
N ARG A 68 -3.22 6.64 2.98
CA ARG A 68 -3.38 6.55 1.53
C ARG A 68 -2.43 7.46 0.77
N VAL A 69 -2.21 8.68 1.29
CA VAL A 69 -1.19 9.59 0.77
C VAL A 69 0.20 8.93 0.87
N TRP A 70 0.51 8.33 2.03
CA TRP A 70 1.75 7.59 2.21
C TRP A 70 1.87 6.41 1.25
N PHE A 71 0.79 5.63 1.07
CA PHE A 71 0.76 4.51 0.13
C PHE A 71 1.11 4.94 -1.30
N LYS A 72 0.49 6.02 -1.81
CA LYS A 72 0.81 6.55 -3.14
C LYS A 72 2.28 6.89 -3.26
N GLU A 73 2.83 7.58 -2.26
CA GLU A 73 4.25 7.93 -2.25
C GLU A 73 5.17 6.71 -2.16
N ALA A 74 4.80 5.71 -1.36
CA ALA A 74 5.51 4.44 -1.29
C ALA A 74 5.61 3.76 -2.66
N VAL A 75 4.51 3.71 -3.41
CA VAL A 75 4.49 3.16 -4.77
C VAL A 75 5.42 3.96 -5.70
N ARG A 76 5.38 5.30 -5.65
CA ARG A 76 6.26 6.16 -6.47
C ARG A 76 7.73 5.92 -6.14
N VAL A 77 8.10 5.90 -4.87
CA VAL A 77 9.48 5.71 -4.43
C VAL A 77 9.98 4.31 -4.79
N LEU A 78 9.16 3.26 -4.59
CA LEU A 78 9.53 1.89 -5.00
C LEU A 78 9.71 1.77 -6.51
N THR A 79 8.86 2.45 -7.29
CA THR A 79 8.98 2.52 -8.75
C THR A 79 10.26 3.23 -9.17
N ALA A 80 10.56 4.39 -8.59
CA ALA A 80 11.79 5.14 -8.85
C ALA A 80 13.08 4.38 -8.48
N LYS A 81 12.99 3.42 -7.54
CA LYS A 81 14.09 2.53 -7.15
C LYS A 81 14.14 1.21 -7.93
N GLY A 82 13.24 1.01 -8.89
CA GLY A 82 13.16 -0.21 -9.71
C GLY A 82 12.76 -1.45 -8.92
N VAL A 83 12.05 -1.28 -7.80
CA VAL A 83 11.55 -2.40 -6.98
C VAL A 83 10.25 -2.96 -7.55
N ILE A 84 9.42 -2.09 -8.14
CA ILE A 84 8.21 -2.42 -8.89
C ILE A 84 8.13 -1.52 -10.12
N SER A 85 7.23 -1.82 -11.05
CA SER A 85 6.84 -0.96 -12.16
C SER A 85 5.37 -0.57 -11.97
N CYS A 86 5.09 0.73 -11.85
CA CYS A 86 3.73 1.25 -11.72
C CYS A 86 3.62 2.59 -12.46
N PRO A 87 3.10 2.60 -13.70
CA PRO A 87 2.99 3.82 -14.51
C PRO A 87 1.87 4.75 -14.04
N ASP A 88 0.83 4.23 -13.36
CA ASP A 88 -0.31 5.00 -12.90
C ASP A 88 -0.65 4.69 -11.43
N VAL A 89 -0.09 5.47 -10.51
CA VAL A 89 -0.30 5.30 -9.07
C VAL A 89 -1.75 5.63 -8.65
N ALA A 90 -2.38 6.60 -9.30
CA ALA A 90 -3.76 6.96 -9.02
C ALA A 90 -4.74 5.88 -9.53
N GLY A 91 -4.43 5.29 -10.68
CA GLY A 91 -5.11 4.10 -11.19
C GLY A 91 -4.98 2.93 -10.22
N LEU A 92 -3.78 2.67 -9.70
CA LEU A 92 -3.57 1.59 -8.72
C LEU A 92 -4.37 1.80 -7.43
N GLU A 93 -4.41 3.03 -6.90
CA GLU A 93 -5.24 3.36 -5.73
C GLU A 93 -6.72 3.06 -6.00
N ARG A 94 -7.22 3.45 -7.17
CA ARG A 94 -8.61 3.20 -7.58
C ARG A 94 -8.90 1.71 -7.71
N GLU A 95 -8.02 0.96 -8.38
CA GLU A 95 -8.14 -0.50 -8.50
C GLU A 95 -8.23 -1.17 -7.12
N MET A 96 -7.38 -0.77 -6.16
CA MET A 96 -7.44 -1.30 -4.80
C MET A 96 -8.75 -0.97 -4.09
N LYS A 97 -9.28 0.25 -4.29
CA LYS A 97 -10.56 0.68 -3.73
C LYS A 97 -11.71 -0.16 -4.31
N ASP A 98 -11.72 -0.35 -5.63
CA ASP A 98 -12.76 -1.11 -6.33
C ASP A 98 -12.77 -2.57 -5.86
N TYR A 99 -11.61 -3.22 -5.71
CA TYR A 99 -11.52 -4.58 -5.14
C TYR A 99 -12.02 -4.63 -3.70
N GLY A 100 -11.69 -3.63 -2.87
CA GLY A 100 -12.16 -3.54 -1.50
C GLY A 100 -13.68 -3.44 -1.43
N GLU A 101 -14.29 -2.57 -2.25
CA GLU A 101 -15.74 -2.38 -2.33
C GLU A 101 -16.45 -3.65 -2.84
N GLU A 102 -15.87 -4.39 -3.79
CA GLU A 102 -16.42 -5.66 -4.30
C GLU A 102 -16.47 -6.77 -3.23
N GLN A 103 -15.58 -6.72 -2.22
CA GLN A 103 -15.49 -7.73 -1.16
C GLN A 103 -16.06 -7.25 0.18
N ASP A 104 -16.57 -6.03 0.29
CA ASP A 104 -16.99 -5.44 1.56
C ASP A 104 -18.08 -6.27 2.26
N GLU A 105 -19.20 -6.51 1.57
CA GLU A 105 -20.30 -7.32 2.10
C GLU A 105 -19.84 -8.73 2.49
N LYS A 106 -19.01 -9.38 1.67
CA LYS A 106 -18.51 -10.74 1.95
C LYS A 106 -17.63 -10.76 3.20
N THR A 107 -16.81 -9.73 3.37
CA THR A 107 -15.94 -9.56 4.54
C THR A 107 -16.76 -9.39 5.82
N ILE A 108 -17.83 -8.60 5.78
CA ILE A 108 -18.78 -8.44 6.90
C ILE A 108 -19.39 -9.80 7.33
N HIS A 109 -19.63 -10.69 6.36
CA HIS A 109 -20.16 -12.04 6.62
C HIS A 109 -19.07 -13.08 6.97
N GLY A 110 -17.83 -12.65 7.19
CA GLY A 110 -16.72 -13.52 7.62
C GLY A 110 -16.12 -14.39 6.51
N HIS A 111 -16.33 -14.03 5.24
CA HIS A 111 -15.61 -14.70 4.15
C HIS A 111 -14.09 -14.45 4.25
N PRO A 112 -13.26 -15.40 3.82
CA PRO A 112 -11.81 -15.22 3.80
C PRO A 112 -11.39 -14.11 2.82
N LEU A 113 -10.20 -13.53 3.04
CA LEU A 113 -9.67 -12.52 2.13
C LEU A 113 -9.52 -13.07 0.70
N VAL A 114 -9.66 -12.17 -0.27
CA VAL A 114 -9.40 -12.49 -1.68
C VAL A 114 -8.06 -11.90 -2.11
N ILE A 115 -7.27 -12.70 -2.84
CA ILE A 115 -5.99 -12.28 -3.39
C ILE A 115 -6.15 -11.91 -4.86
N TYR A 116 -5.88 -10.66 -5.18
CA TYR A 116 -5.83 -10.15 -6.56
C TYR A 116 -4.39 -9.96 -7.03
N LYS A 117 -4.22 -9.93 -8.35
CA LYS A 117 -3.00 -9.43 -8.98
C LYS A 117 -3.35 -8.09 -9.62
N SER A 118 -2.54 -7.05 -9.35
CA SER A 118 -2.76 -5.76 -9.98
C SER A 118 -2.61 -5.86 -11.50
N SER A 119 -3.49 -5.16 -12.23
CA SER A 119 -3.37 -4.96 -13.67
C SER A 119 -2.49 -3.76 -14.03
N ILE A 120 -2.24 -2.89 -13.05
CA ILE A 120 -1.55 -1.60 -13.22
C ILE A 120 -0.09 -1.69 -12.76
N ALA A 121 0.16 -2.41 -11.67
CA ALA A 121 1.50 -2.59 -11.13
C ALA A 121 2.05 -4.01 -11.38
N SER A 122 3.31 -4.09 -11.78
CA SER A 122 4.01 -5.36 -12.02
C SER A 122 5.44 -5.33 -11.51
N LEU A 123 6.09 -6.48 -11.58
CA LEU A 123 7.55 -6.58 -11.56
C LEU A 123 8.06 -6.62 -13.00
#